data_AF-A0A967F7M8-F1
#
_entry.id   AF-A0A967F7M8-F1
#
_cell.length_a   1.000
_cell.length_b   1.000
_cell.length_c   1.000
_cell.angle_alpha   90.00
_cell.angle_beta   90.00
_cell.angle_gamma   90.00
#
_symmetry.space_group_name_H-M   'P 1'
#
loop_
_entity.id
_entity.type
_entity.pdbx_description
1 polymer ?
#
loop_
_entity_poly.entity_id
_entity_poly.type
_entity_poly.pdbx_seq_one_letter_code
_entity_poly.pdbx_strand_id
1 'polypeptide(L)'
;MARIAREFDGREDGSVLQAPEIRIFSRWVEELSARTDLLGGTAAPASPDSHETLVLWQDAIRSTRPGIPDEDCRALAEQARDADRLVRQWALDTRVSGPGRSGQFESWRLAVDEALNANQWCAAEQWQRRLIGQVEAGRCQPALLPESLQIAGFVELTSLEQEVLGTLERAGLEISFESPPAGGESKLTLRCFGSLADELSAAARWAERMLERGARHLAVVVNGLESQQPLVEAIFSAKFHP
;
A
#
# COMPACT_ATOMS: atom_id res chain seq x y z
N MET A 1 8.02 -40.92 -0.72
CA MET A 1 8.54 -40.55 -2.06
C MET A 1 7.90 -39.22 -2.44
N ALA A 2 8.57 -38.10 -2.69
CA ALA A 2 9.96 -37.71 -2.55
C ALA A 2 9.99 -36.43 -1.68
N ARG A 3 10.91 -36.40 -0.72
CA ARG A 3 11.08 -35.39 0.32
C ARG A 3 12.27 -34.53 -0.12
N ILE A 4 12.08 -33.25 -0.36
CA ILE A 4 13.18 -32.28 -0.40
C ILE A 4 12.86 -31.24 0.66
N ALA A 5 13.03 -31.66 1.91
CA ALA A 5 13.44 -30.75 2.95
C ALA A 5 14.92 -30.45 2.65
N ARG A 6 15.26 -29.20 2.34
CA ARG A 6 16.66 -28.77 2.45
C ARG A 6 17.00 -28.84 3.94
N GLU A 7 17.69 -29.91 4.31
CA GLU A 7 18.43 -29.98 5.56
C GLU A 7 19.34 -28.75 5.62
N PHE A 8 19.14 -27.96 6.67
CA PHE A 8 20.14 -27.03 7.18
C PHE A 8 21.33 -27.87 7.64
N ASP A 9 22.27 -28.11 6.72
CA ASP A 9 23.54 -28.74 7.04
C ASP A 9 24.36 -27.72 7.85
N GLY A 10 24.61 -28.09 9.11
CA GLY A 10 25.47 -27.34 10.00
C GLY A 10 26.90 -27.42 9.51
N ARG A 11 27.26 -26.48 8.64
CA ARG A 11 28.66 -26.17 8.31
C ARG A 11 28.99 -24.79 8.83
N GLU A 12 29.82 -24.77 9.86
CA GLU A 12 30.56 -23.61 10.33
C GLU A 12 31.53 -23.16 9.24
N ASP A 13 31.04 -22.38 8.28
CA ASP A 13 31.84 -21.41 7.56
C ASP A 13 31.25 -20.05 7.90
N GLY A 14 32.09 -19.09 8.27
CA GLY A 14 31.72 -17.75 8.72
C GLY A 14 31.07 -16.86 7.65
N SER A 15 30.19 -17.41 6.80
CA SER A 15 29.32 -16.61 5.94
C SER A 15 28.23 -16.02 6.81
N VAL A 16 28.36 -14.73 7.13
CA VAL A 16 27.25 -13.95 7.65
C VAL A 16 26.11 -14.08 6.63
N LEU A 17 25.05 -14.81 6.97
CA LEU A 17 23.83 -14.86 6.16
C LEU A 17 23.32 -13.42 6.05
N GLN A 18 23.50 -12.80 4.88
CA GLN A 18 22.87 -11.52 4.61
C GLN A 18 21.36 -11.77 4.53
N ALA A 19 20.61 -11.14 5.43
CA ALA A 19 19.17 -11.18 5.39
C ALA A 19 18.68 -10.52 4.08
N PRO A 20 17.63 -11.06 3.44
CA PRO A 20 17.03 -10.42 2.29
C PRO A 20 16.50 -9.04 2.67
N GLU A 21 16.60 -8.09 1.74
CA GLU A 21 16.14 -6.73 1.95
C GLU A 21 14.61 -6.68 1.85
N ILE A 22 13.94 -6.38 2.96
CA ILE A 22 12.47 -6.27 3.01
C ILE A 22 12.09 -4.80 2.84
N ARG A 23 11.25 -4.50 1.84
CA ARG A 23 10.79 -3.15 1.52
C ARG A 23 9.29 -3.11 1.27
N ILE A 24 8.70 -1.95 1.52
CA ILE A 24 7.33 -1.63 1.10
C ILE A 24 7.37 -1.34 -0.40
N PHE A 25 6.45 -1.95 -1.17
CA PHE A 25 6.47 -1.89 -2.63
C PHE A 25 6.49 -0.46 -3.20
N SER A 26 5.61 0.42 -2.70
CA SER A 26 5.54 1.82 -3.14
C SER A 26 6.87 2.56 -2.95
N ARG A 27 7.51 2.39 -1.80
CA ARG A 27 8.79 3.00 -1.47
C ARG A 27 9.92 2.46 -2.35
N TRP A 28 9.93 1.15 -2.59
CA TRP A 28 10.91 0.53 -3.48
C TRP A 28 10.79 1.07 -4.92
N VAL A 29 9.57 1.24 -5.43
CA VAL A 29 9.29 1.84 -6.74
C VAL A 29 9.80 3.29 -6.83
N GLU A 30 9.51 4.11 -5.83
CA GLU A 30 9.99 5.49 -5.74
C GLU A 30 11.52 5.56 -5.75
N GLU A 31 12.17 4.79 -4.87
CA GLU A 31 13.64 4.74 -4.76
C GLU A 31 14.30 4.25 -6.07
N LEU A 32 13.73 3.25 -6.73
CA LEU A 32 14.22 2.75 -8.02
C LEU A 32 14.06 3.79 -9.13
N SER A 33 12.93 4.49 -9.17
CA SER A 33 12.66 5.54 -10.16
C SER A 33 13.61 6.73 -9.97
N ALA A 34 13.81 7.17 -8.73
CA ALA A 34 14.74 8.25 -8.38
C ALA A 34 16.20 7.87 -8.71
N ARG A 35 16.63 6.65 -8.41
CA ARG A 35 17.97 6.15 -8.78
C ARG A 35 18.17 6.09 -10.30
N THR A 36 17.12 5.72 -11.03
CA THR A 36 17.14 5.71 -12.50
C THR A 36 17.35 7.11 -13.06
N ASP A 37 16.66 8.12 -12.51
CA ASP A 37 16.86 9.52 -12.92
C ASP A 37 18.28 10.02 -12.60
N LEU A 38 18.78 9.74 -11.39
CA LEU A 38 20.13 10.14 -10.98
C LEU A 38 21.22 9.57 -11.90
N LEU A 39 21.13 8.30 -12.29
CA LEU A 39 22.07 7.69 -13.24
C LEU A 39 21.85 8.16 -14.69
N GLY A 40 20.62 8.54 -15.05
CA GLY A 40 20.29 9.14 -16.33
C GLY A 40 20.73 10.61 -16.47
N GLY A 41 21.27 11.22 -15.41
CA GLY A 41 21.64 12.63 -15.37
C GLY A 41 20.45 13.58 -15.33
N THR A 42 19.25 13.09 -14.99
CA THR A 42 18.05 13.88 -14.80
C THR A 42 17.85 14.16 -13.31
N ALA A 43 17.39 15.38 -12.97
CA ALA A 43 17.00 15.67 -11.60
C ALA A 43 15.76 14.83 -11.26
N ALA A 44 15.81 14.10 -10.15
CA ALA A 44 14.65 13.41 -9.62
C ALA A 44 13.58 14.47 -9.24
N PRO A 45 12.31 14.27 -9.64
CA PRO A 45 11.25 15.22 -9.28
C PRO A 45 11.07 15.23 -7.76
N ALA A 46 10.72 16.40 -7.21
CA ALA A 46 10.39 16.48 -5.80
C ALA A 46 9.03 15.83 -5.54
N SER A 47 8.85 15.20 -4.38
CA SER A 47 7.54 14.69 -3.97
C SER A 47 6.83 15.75 -3.12
N PRO A 48 5.64 16.21 -3.54
CA PRO A 48 4.85 17.13 -2.75
C PRO A 48 4.34 16.39 -1.51
N ASP A 49 4.19 17.11 -0.41
CA ASP A 49 3.54 16.56 0.77
C ASP A 49 2.01 16.45 0.55
N SER A 50 1.33 15.81 1.50
CA SER A 50 -0.12 15.61 1.42
C SER A 50 -0.91 16.93 1.48
N HIS A 51 -0.35 17.98 2.07
CA HIS A 51 -0.98 19.29 2.19
C HIS A 51 -0.83 20.09 0.89
N GLU A 52 0.37 20.15 0.31
CA GLU A 52 0.66 20.75 -0.99
C GLU A 52 -0.23 20.14 -2.07
N THR A 53 -0.33 18.81 -2.09
CA THR A 53 -1.23 18.11 -3.01
C THR A 53 -2.69 18.53 -2.78
N LEU A 54 -3.14 18.65 -1.53
CA LEU A 54 -4.50 19.08 -1.21
C LEU A 54 -4.78 20.54 -1.65
N VAL A 55 -3.79 21.43 -1.52
CA VAL A 55 -3.90 22.82 -1.98
C VAL A 55 -4.08 22.88 -3.50
N LEU A 56 -3.33 22.07 -4.27
CA LEU A 56 -3.51 21.99 -5.73
C LEU A 56 -4.95 21.57 -6.11
N TRP A 57 -5.52 20.61 -5.37
CA TRP A 57 -6.91 20.20 -5.57
C TRP A 57 -7.91 21.30 -5.22
N GLN A 58 -7.70 22.03 -4.13
CA GLN A 58 -8.54 23.17 -3.75
C GLN A 58 -8.51 24.26 -4.81
N ASP A 59 -7.33 24.59 -5.34
CA ASP A 59 -7.16 25.61 -6.37
C ASP A 59 -7.82 25.21 -7.69
N ALA A 60 -7.67 23.94 -8.10
CA ALA A 60 -8.36 23.38 -9.25
C ALA A 60 -9.90 23.49 -9.09
N ILE A 61 -10.44 23.18 -7.91
CA ILE A 61 -11.87 23.27 -7.63
C ILE A 61 -12.34 24.72 -7.63
N ARG A 62 -11.64 25.62 -6.93
CA ARG A 62 -11.98 27.06 -6.84
C ARG A 62 -12.01 27.72 -8.21
N SER A 63 -11.12 27.32 -9.12
CA SER A 63 -11.09 27.84 -10.50
C SER A 63 -12.39 27.56 -11.27
N THR A 64 -13.04 26.43 -11.01
CA THR A 64 -14.29 26.03 -11.66
C THR A 64 -15.55 26.43 -10.88
N ARG A 65 -15.42 26.64 -9.56
CA ARG A 65 -16.51 26.98 -8.64
C ARG A 65 -16.09 28.17 -7.74
N PRO A 66 -16.06 29.39 -8.28
CA PRO A 66 -15.76 30.57 -7.48
C PRO A 66 -16.85 30.79 -6.41
N GLY A 67 -16.44 31.04 -5.17
CA GLY A 67 -17.34 31.34 -4.05
C GLY A 67 -17.81 30.14 -3.21
N ILE A 68 -17.22 28.95 -3.42
CA ILE A 68 -17.42 27.81 -2.51
C ILE A 68 -16.83 28.13 -1.11
N PRO A 69 -17.53 27.79 0.00
CA PRO A 69 -16.96 27.90 1.34
C PRO A 69 -15.68 27.07 1.50
N ASP A 70 -14.72 27.54 2.31
CA ASP A 70 -13.42 26.87 2.45
C ASP A 70 -13.54 25.45 3.03
N GLU A 71 -14.48 25.22 3.97
CA GLU A 71 -14.74 23.90 4.55
C GLU A 71 -15.25 22.92 3.49
N ASP A 72 -16.23 23.34 2.69
CA ASP A 72 -16.80 22.53 1.60
C ASP A 72 -15.76 22.28 0.49
N CYS A 73 -14.94 23.29 0.18
CA CYS A 73 -13.87 23.17 -0.80
C CYS A 73 -12.83 22.14 -0.37
N ARG A 74 -12.43 22.19 0.90
CA ARG A 74 -11.49 21.22 1.47
C ARG A 74 -12.06 19.81 1.46
N ALA A 75 -13.29 19.62 1.94
CA ALA A 75 -13.94 18.32 1.95
C ALA A 75 -14.08 17.73 0.53
N LEU A 76 -14.45 18.58 -0.45
CA LEU A 76 -14.54 18.18 -1.84
C LEU A 76 -13.17 17.86 -2.46
N ALA A 77 -12.12 18.60 -2.10
CA ALA A 77 -10.75 18.36 -2.53
C ALA A 77 -10.21 17.03 -1.99
N GLU A 78 -10.48 16.72 -0.71
CA GLU A 78 -10.13 15.43 -0.10
C GLU A 78 -10.81 14.26 -0.84
N GLN A 79 -12.12 14.37 -1.08
CA GLN A 79 -12.88 13.37 -1.85
C GLN A 79 -12.38 13.23 -3.30
N ALA A 80 -12.07 14.33 -3.96
CA ALA A 80 -11.56 14.32 -5.34
C ALA A 80 -10.18 13.68 -5.43
N ARG A 81 -9.28 14.00 -4.49
CA ARG A 81 -7.96 13.37 -4.39
C ARG A 81 -8.08 11.86 -4.16
N ASP A 82 -8.92 11.44 -3.23
CA ASP A 82 -9.10 10.02 -2.93
C ASP A 82 -9.72 9.26 -4.11
N ALA A 83 -10.66 9.89 -4.83
CA ALA A 83 -11.21 9.34 -6.06
C ALA A 83 -10.16 9.23 -7.17
N ASP A 84 -9.29 10.24 -7.35
CA ASP A 84 -8.23 10.20 -8.36
C ASP A 84 -7.19 9.12 -8.04
N ARG A 85 -6.83 8.96 -6.77
CA ARG A 85 -5.97 7.85 -6.32
C ARG A 85 -6.55 6.50 -6.74
N LEU A 86 -7.84 6.26 -6.48
CA LEU A 86 -8.50 5.01 -6.89
C LEU A 86 -8.53 4.84 -8.41
N VAL A 87 -8.86 5.90 -9.15
CA VAL A 87 -8.87 5.87 -10.62
C VAL A 87 -7.49 5.51 -11.17
N ARG A 88 -6.41 6.09 -10.63
CA ARG A 88 -5.04 5.79 -11.07
C ARG A 88 -4.61 4.38 -10.73
N GLN A 89 -4.85 3.94 -9.49
CA GLN A 89 -4.47 2.60 -9.00
C GLN A 89 -5.15 1.49 -9.81
N TRP A 90 -6.44 1.65 -10.10
CA TRP A 90 -7.25 0.65 -10.79
C TRP A 90 -7.40 0.89 -12.30
N ALA A 91 -6.65 1.85 -12.85
CA ALA A 91 -6.72 2.25 -14.27
C ALA A 91 -8.17 2.44 -14.78
N LEU A 92 -9.03 3.03 -13.95
CA LEU A 92 -10.45 3.19 -14.26
C LEU A 92 -10.66 4.20 -15.38
N ASP A 93 -11.53 3.87 -16.32
CA ASP A 93 -11.99 4.85 -17.32
C ASP A 93 -13.08 5.75 -16.72
N THR A 94 -12.71 6.99 -16.41
CA THR A 94 -13.61 8.00 -15.85
C THR A 94 -14.68 8.47 -16.83
N ARG A 95 -14.54 8.18 -18.12
CA ARG A 95 -15.50 8.58 -19.17
C ARG A 95 -16.73 7.70 -19.23
N VAL A 96 -16.68 6.53 -18.57
CA VAL A 96 -17.79 5.58 -18.50
C VAL A 96 -18.88 6.05 -17.52
N SER A 97 -18.55 6.95 -16.58
CA SER A 97 -19.55 7.62 -15.74
C SER A 97 -20.24 8.72 -16.55
N GLY A 98 -21.58 8.72 -16.57
CA GLY A 98 -22.40 9.50 -17.51
C GLY A 98 -22.14 11.02 -17.58
N PRO A 99 -22.71 11.69 -18.61
CA PRO A 99 -22.42 13.09 -18.93
C PRO A 99 -22.89 14.03 -17.80
N GLY A 100 -21.95 14.78 -17.20
CA GLY A 100 -22.24 15.88 -16.28
C GLY A 100 -21.33 15.94 -15.04
N ARG A 101 -21.09 14.80 -14.36
CA ARG A 101 -20.21 14.75 -13.17
C ARG A 101 -18.76 14.42 -13.52
N SER A 102 -18.56 13.57 -14.53
CA SER A 102 -17.23 13.10 -14.94
C SER A 102 -16.37 14.21 -15.56
N GLY A 103 -16.99 15.16 -16.27
CA GLY A 103 -16.26 16.25 -16.94
C GLY A 103 -15.62 17.27 -15.98
N GLN A 104 -16.30 17.61 -14.87
CA GLN A 104 -15.74 18.51 -13.86
C GLN A 104 -14.57 17.84 -13.14
N PHE A 105 -14.75 16.58 -12.73
CA PHE A 105 -13.69 15.82 -12.09
C PHE A 105 -12.48 15.62 -13.01
N GLU A 106 -12.68 15.28 -14.29
CA GLU A 106 -11.59 15.16 -15.27
C GLU A 106 -10.88 16.50 -15.49
N SER A 107 -11.61 17.62 -15.51
CA SER A 107 -10.98 18.95 -15.58
C SER A 107 -10.12 19.29 -14.36
N TRP A 108 -10.55 18.92 -13.16
CA TRP A 108 -9.76 19.12 -11.93
C TRP A 108 -8.50 18.27 -11.94
N ARG A 109 -8.61 17.00 -12.37
CA ARG A 109 -7.47 16.09 -12.51
C ARG A 109 -6.42 16.65 -13.47
N LEU A 110 -6.86 17.13 -14.64
CA LEU A 110 -5.97 17.74 -15.62
C LEU A 110 -5.26 18.99 -15.07
N ALA A 111 -5.99 19.87 -14.38
CA ALA A 111 -5.40 21.06 -13.77
C ALA A 111 -4.36 20.72 -12.70
N VAL A 112 -4.61 19.68 -11.89
CA VAL A 112 -3.65 19.20 -10.90
C VAL A 112 -2.42 18.56 -11.57
N ASP A 113 -2.60 17.73 -12.59
CA ASP A 113 -1.48 17.14 -13.34
C ASP A 113 -0.63 18.23 -14.02
N GLU A 114 -1.24 19.28 -14.58
CA GLU A 114 -0.53 20.44 -15.13
C GLU A 114 0.26 21.18 -14.07
N ALA A 115 -0.32 21.42 -12.89
CA ALA A 115 0.36 22.08 -11.78
C ALA A 115 1.52 21.25 -11.22
N LEU A 116 1.36 19.93 -11.10
CA LEU A 116 2.44 19.03 -10.69
C LEU A 116 3.59 19.07 -11.71
N ASN A 117 3.29 19.00 -13.00
CA ASN A 117 4.30 19.08 -14.06
C ASN A 117 5.03 20.43 -14.06
N ALA A 118 4.32 21.54 -13.86
CA ALA A 118 4.90 22.89 -13.82
C ALA A 118 5.91 23.06 -12.67
N ASN A 119 5.63 22.43 -11.52
CA ASN A 119 6.53 22.44 -10.36
C ASN A 119 7.59 21.32 -10.38
N GLN A 120 7.63 20.50 -11.43
CA GLN A 120 8.47 19.29 -11.52
C GLN A 120 8.25 18.35 -10.32
N TRP A 121 7.01 18.24 -9.89
CA TRP A 121 6.58 17.40 -8.78
C TRP A 121 6.10 16.05 -9.27
N CYS A 122 6.37 15.01 -8.48
CA CYS A 122 5.84 13.67 -8.69
C CYS A 122 5.12 13.22 -7.41
N ALA A 123 3.79 13.19 -7.50
CA ALA A 123 2.95 12.70 -6.41
C ALA A 123 3.15 11.19 -6.20
N ALA A 124 2.80 10.70 -5.01
CA ALA A 124 3.00 9.30 -4.60
C ALA A 124 2.39 8.30 -5.61
N GLU A 125 1.23 8.64 -6.17
CA GLU A 125 0.47 7.82 -7.12
C GLU A 125 1.06 7.81 -8.54
N GLN A 126 1.98 8.73 -8.85
CA GLN A 126 2.58 8.87 -10.18
C GLN A 126 3.89 8.07 -10.32
N TRP A 127 4.55 7.71 -9.20
CA TRP A 127 5.84 7.00 -9.22
C TRP A 127 5.78 5.66 -9.96
N GLN A 128 4.69 4.90 -9.79
CA GLN A 128 4.49 3.62 -10.49
C GLN A 128 4.43 3.81 -12.02
N ARG A 129 3.63 4.77 -12.50
CA ARG A 129 3.55 5.09 -13.94
C ARG A 129 4.86 5.64 -14.48
N ARG A 130 5.56 6.45 -13.68
CA ARG A 130 6.87 6.99 -14.05
C ARG A 130 7.89 5.87 -14.23
N LEU A 131 7.95 4.92 -13.30
CA LEU A 131 8.84 3.75 -13.39
C LEU A 131 8.54 2.93 -14.63
N ILE A 132 7.27 2.63 -14.93
CA ILE A 132 6.87 1.95 -16.16
C ILE A 132 7.47 2.66 -17.38
N GLY A 133 7.23 3.97 -17.50
CA GLY A 133 7.76 4.76 -18.62
C GLY A 133 9.29 4.86 -18.67
N GLN A 134 10.00 4.75 -17.53
CA GLN A 134 11.46 4.69 -17.50
C GLN A 134 11.98 3.33 -17.97
N VAL A 135 11.35 2.23 -17.56
CA VAL A 135 11.72 0.88 -17.97
C VAL A 135 11.44 0.66 -19.45
N GLU A 136 10.26 1.06 -19.95
CA GLU A 136 9.90 0.92 -21.37
C GLU A 136 10.76 1.77 -22.30
N ALA A 137 11.20 2.95 -21.83
CA ALA A 137 12.17 3.78 -22.55
C ALA A 137 13.62 3.25 -22.47
N GLY A 138 13.87 2.12 -21.81
CA GLY A 138 15.20 1.55 -21.63
C GLY A 138 16.12 2.39 -20.74
N ARG A 139 15.56 3.30 -19.93
CA ARG A 139 16.34 4.17 -19.02
C ARG A 139 16.69 3.46 -17.72
N CYS A 140 15.87 2.50 -17.28
CA CYS A 140 16.17 1.68 -16.13
C CYS A 140 17.28 0.68 -16.48
N GLN A 141 18.47 0.90 -15.92
CA GLN A 141 19.62 0.03 -16.19
C GLN A 141 19.45 -1.31 -15.48
N PRO A 142 19.81 -2.45 -16.11
CA PRO A 142 19.72 -3.77 -15.48
C PRO A 142 20.48 -3.86 -14.14
N ALA A 143 21.57 -3.12 -13.97
CA ALA A 143 22.35 -3.07 -12.74
C ALA A 143 21.64 -2.43 -11.53
N LEU A 144 20.52 -1.72 -11.76
CA LEU A 144 19.69 -1.17 -10.69
C LEU A 144 18.68 -2.18 -10.17
N LEU A 145 18.35 -3.20 -10.96
CA LEU A 145 17.37 -4.22 -10.61
C LEU A 145 18.03 -5.28 -9.73
N PRO A 146 17.33 -5.81 -8.72
CA PRO A 146 17.78 -6.99 -8.01
C PRO A 146 17.76 -8.21 -8.94
N GLU A 147 18.41 -9.30 -8.55
CA GLU A 147 18.36 -10.56 -9.32
C GLU A 147 16.96 -11.16 -9.34
N SER A 148 16.25 -11.07 -8.21
CA SER A 148 14.87 -11.52 -8.07
C SER A 148 14.08 -10.63 -7.11
N LEU A 149 12.77 -10.62 -7.28
CA LEU A 149 11.81 -9.92 -6.44
C LEU A 149 10.75 -10.91 -5.94
N GLN A 150 10.60 -11.00 -4.62
CA GLN A 150 9.54 -11.79 -4.00
C GLN A 150 8.45 -10.87 -3.47
N ILE A 151 7.21 -11.10 -3.92
CA ILE A 151 6.03 -10.34 -3.50
C ILE A 151 5.27 -11.14 -2.44
N ALA A 152 5.10 -10.54 -1.26
CA ALA A 152 4.48 -11.16 -0.11
C ALA A 152 3.48 -10.21 0.58
N GLY A 153 2.42 -10.76 1.17
CA GLY A 153 1.44 -10.02 1.96
C GLY A 153 0.34 -9.29 1.17
N PHE A 154 0.27 -9.48 -0.15
CA PHE A 154 -0.79 -8.91 -1.00
C PHE A 154 -1.96 -9.89 -1.11
N VAL A 155 -3.18 -9.39 -0.84
CA VAL A 155 -4.43 -10.15 -1.08
C VAL A 155 -4.84 -10.02 -2.55
N GLU A 156 -4.73 -8.81 -3.09
CA GLU A 156 -4.99 -8.48 -4.48
C GLU A 156 -3.99 -7.40 -4.90
N LEU A 157 -3.52 -7.47 -6.15
CA LEU A 157 -2.74 -6.42 -6.76
C LEU A 157 -3.66 -5.52 -7.59
N THR A 158 -3.51 -4.22 -7.43
CA THR A 158 -4.14 -3.23 -8.31
C THR A 158 -3.65 -3.37 -9.74
N SER A 159 -4.43 -2.87 -10.72
CA SER A 159 -4.04 -2.93 -12.14
C SER A 159 -2.69 -2.25 -12.39
N LEU A 160 -2.42 -1.13 -11.73
CA LEU A 160 -1.15 -0.42 -11.86
C LEU A 160 0.02 -1.20 -11.25
N GLU A 161 -0.17 -1.89 -10.13
CA GLU A 161 0.86 -2.77 -9.55
C GLU A 161 1.17 -3.96 -10.47
N GLN A 162 0.14 -4.58 -11.04
CA GLN A 162 0.31 -5.66 -12.04
C GLN A 162 1.08 -5.17 -13.27
N GLU A 163 0.78 -3.95 -13.74
CA GLU A 163 1.49 -3.35 -14.87
C GLU A 163 2.96 -3.06 -14.56
N VAL A 164 3.27 -2.54 -13.36
CA VAL A 164 4.66 -2.34 -12.91
C VAL A 164 5.40 -3.68 -12.90
N LEU A 165 4.85 -4.70 -12.25
CA LEU A 165 5.49 -6.02 -12.16
C LEU A 165 5.68 -6.65 -13.54
N GLY A 166 4.65 -6.64 -14.40
CA GLY A 166 4.75 -7.15 -15.76
C GLY A 166 5.73 -6.37 -16.64
N THR A 167 5.93 -5.07 -16.38
CA THR A 167 6.94 -4.26 -17.07
C THR A 167 8.35 -4.63 -16.64
N LEU A 168 8.57 -4.85 -15.34
CA LEU A 168 9.86 -5.28 -14.81
C LEU A 168 10.20 -6.72 -15.22
N GLU A 169 9.22 -7.62 -15.24
CA GLU A 169 9.40 -9.00 -15.72
C GLU A 169 9.82 -9.02 -17.20
N ARG A 170 9.17 -8.21 -18.05
CA ARG A 170 9.59 -8.01 -19.46
C ARG A 170 10.99 -7.44 -19.59
N ALA A 171 11.45 -6.65 -18.62
CA ALA A 171 12.81 -6.13 -18.56
C ALA A 171 13.84 -7.14 -18.01
N GLY A 172 13.40 -8.36 -17.65
CA GLY A 172 14.25 -9.48 -17.25
C GLY A 172 14.35 -9.71 -15.74
N LEU A 173 13.56 -9.03 -14.92
CA LEU A 173 13.51 -9.28 -13.48
C LEU A 173 12.71 -10.56 -13.19
N GLU A 174 13.28 -11.49 -12.42
CA GLU A 174 12.55 -12.66 -11.94
C GLU A 174 11.60 -12.24 -10.79
N ILE A 175 10.30 -12.47 -10.96
CA ILE A 175 9.29 -12.10 -9.96
C ILE A 175 8.58 -13.37 -9.47
N SER A 176 8.50 -13.53 -8.16
CA SER A 176 7.79 -14.64 -7.52
C SER A 176 6.80 -14.16 -6.48
N PHE A 177 5.72 -14.92 -6.28
CA PHE A 177 4.68 -14.61 -5.29
C PHE A 177 4.74 -15.61 -4.14
N GLU A 178 4.80 -15.10 -2.91
CA GLU A 178 4.67 -15.95 -1.73
C GLU A 178 3.22 -16.41 -1.61
N SER A 179 3.01 -17.72 -1.75
CA SER A 179 1.73 -18.34 -1.43
C SER A 179 1.65 -18.59 0.07
N PRO A 180 0.48 -18.36 0.70
CA PRO A 180 0.26 -18.78 2.07
C PRO A 180 0.62 -20.26 2.22
N PRO A 181 1.31 -20.66 3.30
CA PRO A 181 1.60 -22.07 3.52
C PRO A 181 0.29 -22.87 3.52
N ALA A 182 0.30 -24.00 2.81
CA ALA A 182 -0.85 -24.90 2.77
C ALA A 182 -1.26 -25.25 4.22
N GLY A 183 -2.50 -24.88 4.58
CA GLY A 183 -2.95 -24.88 5.97
C GLY A 183 -2.81 -26.24 6.64
N GLY A 184 -2.14 -26.26 7.80
CA GLY A 184 -2.19 -27.39 8.72
C GLY A 184 -3.58 -27.54 9.35
N GLU A 185 -3.87 -28.71 9.93
CA GLU A 185 -5.11 -28.96 10.66
C GLU A 185 -5.33 -27.87 11.72
N SER A 186 -6.36 -27.05 11.50
CA SER A 186 -6.69 -25.93 12.36
C SER A 186 -7.99 -26.21 13.10
N LYS A 187 -7.97 -26.05 14.43
CA LYS A 187 -9.16 -26.19 15.26
C LYS A 187 -9.98 -24.90 15.20
N LEU A 188 -11.06 -24.92 14.43
CA LEU A 188 -12.02 -23.83 14.37
C LEU A 188 -12.99 -23.92 15.56
N THR A 189 -13.27 -22.79 16.21
CA THR A 189 -14.34 -22.69 17.23
C THR A 189 -15.11 -21.40 17.00
N LEU A 190 -16.42 -21.52 16.79
CA LEU A 190 -17.34 -20.40 16.65
C LEU A 190 -18.08 -20.17 17.97
N ARG A 191 -18.21 -18.92 18.40
CA ARG A 191 -18.99 -18.51 19.58
C ARG A 191 -19.82 -17.27 19.25
N CYS A 192 -21.03 -17.21 19.78
CA CYS A 192 -21.93 -16.05 19.63
C CYS A 192 -22.06 -15.33 20.97
N PHE A 193 -22.10 -14.00 20.93
CA PHE A 193 -22.25 -13.14 22.10
C PHE A 193 -23.40 -12.16 21.90
N GLY A 194 -24.02 -11.72 22.99
CA GLY A 194 -25.17 -10.81 22.95
C GLY A 194 -24.80 -9.34 22.72
N SER A 195 -23.53 -8.98 22.97
CA SER A 195 -23.00 -7.64 22.74
C SER A 195 -21.53 -7.70 22.37
N LEU A 196 -21.04 -6.63 21.73
CA LEU A 196 -19.62 -6.46 21.43
C LEU A 196 -18.76 -6.43 22.71
N ALA A 197 -19.24 -5.82 23.79
CA ALA A 197 -18.52 -5.78 25.05
C ALA A 197 -18.33 -7.18 25.66
N ASP A 198 -19.34 -8.05 25.55
CA ASP A 198 -19.24 -9.45 25.98
C ASP A 198 -18.27 -10.25 25.12
N GLU A 199 -18.29 -10.02 23.80
CA GLU A 199 -17.38 -10.64 22.85
C GLU A 199 -15.92 -10.25 23.14
N LEU A 200 -15.64 -8.96 23.29
CA LEU A 200 -14.30 -8.45 23.63
C LEU A 200 -13.83 -8.97 24.99
N SER A 201 -14.71 -9.00 25.99
CA SER A 201 -14.40 -9.56 27.31
C SER A 201 -14.07 -11.05 27.25
N ALA A 202 -14.80 -11.81 26.43
CA ALA A 202 -14.54 -13.22 26.21
C ALA A 202 -13.22 -13.45 25.45
N ALA A 203 -12.92 -12.60 24.46
CA ALA A 203 -11.67 -12.62 23.72
C ALA A 203 -10.47 -12.33 24.63
N ALA A 204 -10.55 -11.32 25.50
CA ALA A 204 -9.50 -11.00 26.47
C ALA A 204 -9.25 -12.18 27.44
N ARG A 205 -10.30 -12.79 27.98
CA ARG A 205 -10.19 -14.00 28.82
C ARG A 205 -9.67 -15.23 28.06
N TRP A 206 -9.91 -15.31 26.76
CA TRP A 206 -9.35 -16.37 25.93
C TRP A 206 -7.85 -16.16 25.72
N ALA A 207 -7.43 -14.93 25.39
CA ALA A 207 -6.03 -14.58 25.22
C ALA A 207 -5.21 -14.80 26.50
N GLU A 208 -5.73 -14.38 27.66
CA GLU A 208 -5.16 -14.64 28.99
C GLU A 208 -4.88 -16.14 29.19
N ARG A 209 -5.89 -16.99 29.00
CA ARG A 209 -5.74 -18.46 29.14
C ARG A 209 -4.77 -19.08 28.14
N MET A 210 -4.64 -18.50 26.95
CA MET A 210 -3.69 -19.01 25.95
C MET A 210 -2.26 -18.65 26.34
N LEU A 211 -2.02 -17.44 26.86
CA LEU A 211 -0.72 -17.04 27.40
C LEU A 211 -0.33 -17.89 28.61
N GLU A 212 -1.24 -18.17 29.53
CA GLU A 212 -1.00 -19.09 30.67
C GLU A 212 -0.61 -20.50 30.22
N ARG A 213 -1.11 -20.94 29.07
CA ARG A 213 -0.76 -22.24 28.44
C ARG A 213 0.55 -22.19 27.65
N GLY A 214 1.27 -21.07 27.67
CA GLY A 214 2.56 -20.89 27.02
C GLY A 214 2.47 -20.55 25.53
N ALA A 215 1.33 -20.06 25.05
CA ALA A 215 1.25 -19.55 23.68
C ALA A 215 2.21 -18.35 23.51
N ARG A 216 3.06 -18.40 22.47
CA ARG A 216 4.03 -17.33 22.16
C ARG A 216 3.50 -16.29 21.18
N HIS A 217 2.49 -16.65 20.40
CA HIS A 217 1.91 -15.81 19.36
C HIS A 217 0.39 -15.85 19.48
N LEU A 218 -0.20 -14.68 19.70
CA LEU A 218 -1.64 -14.46 19.81
C LEU A 218 -1.97 -13.18 19.06
N ALA A 219 -3.06 -13.21 18.30
CA ALA A 219 -3.62 -12.04 17.65
C ALA A 219 -5.11 -12.02 17.90
N VAL A 220 -5.64 -10.84 18.24
CA VAL A 220 -7.07 -10.57 18.28
C VAL A 220 -7.35 -9.55 17.18
N VAL A 221 -8.19 -9.92 16.22
CA VAL A 221 -8.54 -9.07 15.09
C VAL A 221 -9.93 -8.52 15.33
N VAL A 222 -10.06 -7.20 15.27
CA VAL A 222 -11.32 -6.48 15.51
C VAL A 222 -11.63 -5.63 14.28
N ASN A 223 -12.81 -5.82 13.71
CA ASN A 223 -13.26 -5.01 12.59
C ASN A 223 -13.69 -3.61 13.08
N GLY A 224 -13.23 -2.56 12.39
CA GLY A 224 -13.58 -1.18 12.75
C GLY A 224 -12.95 -0.70 14.05
N LEU A 225 -11.72 -1.14 14.34
CA LEU A 225 -10.99 -0.85 15.57
C LEU A 225 -11.01 0.63 15.95
N GLU A 226 -10.88 1.56 15.00
CA GLU A 226 -10.88 3.00 15.27
C GLU A 226 -12.11 3.46 16.08
N SER A 227 -13.30 2.97 15.73
CA SER A 227 -14.54 3.29 16.47
C SER A 227 -14.68 2.56 17.81
N GLN A 228 -13.93 1.47 18.00
CA GLN A 228 -14.04 0.57 19.15
C GLN A 228 -12.83 0.65 20.09
N GLN A 229 -11.80 1.40 19.71
CA GLN A 229 -10.51 1.46 20.40
C GLN A 229 -10.65 1.77 21.89
N PRO A 230 -11.45 2.77 22.32
CA PRO A 230 -11.60 3.05 23.75
C PRO A 230 -12.16 1.86 24.55
N LEU A 231 -13.09 1.12 23.96
CA LEU A 231 -13.71 -0.06 24.59
C LEU A 231 -12.73 -1.24 24.62
N VAL A 232 -12.01 -1.48 23.52
CA VAL A 232 -10.98 -2.52 23.42
C VAL A 232 -9.88 -2.27 24.46
N GLU A 233 -9.36 -1.04 24.52
CA GLU A 233 -8.31 -0.66 25.47
C GLU A 233 -8.77 -0.82 26.92
N ALA A 234 -9.99 -0.38 27.27
CA ALA A 234 -10.53 -0.52 28.62
C ALA A 234 -10.63 -1.99 29.05
N ILE A 235 -11.18 -2.86 28.18
CA ILE A 235 -11.38 -4.29 28.48
C ILE A 235 -10.04 -5.04 28.57
N PHE A 236 -9.14 -4.81 27.62
CA PHE A 236 -7.85 -5.51 27.59
C PHE A 236 -6.92 -5.00 28.69
N SER A 237 -6.90 -3.70 28.99
CA SER A 237 -6.08 -3.15 30.08
C SER A 237 -6.53 -3.69 31.44
N ALA A 238 -7.85 -3.75 31.70
CA ALA A 238 -8.38 -4.34 32.93
C ALA A 238 -8.00 -5.83 33.11
N LYS A 239 -7.58 -6.51 32.04
CA LYS A 239 -7.18 -7.92 32.06
C LYS A 239 -5.68 -8.16 32.09
N PHE A 240 -4.89 -7.37 31.36
CA PHE A 240 -3.44 -7.55 31.25
C PHE A 240 -2.63 -6.61 32.14
N HIS A 241 -3.23 -5.54 32.63
CA HIS A 241 -2.62 -4.53 33.51
C HIS A 241 -3.54 -4.20 34.71
N PRO A 242 -3.86 -5.19 35.57
CA PRO A 242 -4.67 -4.95 36.77
C PRO A 242 -3.95 -4.10 37.83
#